data_AF-A9FEM4-F1
#
_entry.id   AF-A9FEM4-F1
#
_cell.length_a   1.000
_cell.length_b   1.000
_cell.length_c   1.000
_cell.angle_alpha   90.00
_cell.angle_beta   90.00
_cell.angle_gamma   90.00
#
_symmetry.space_group_name_H-M   'P 1'
#
loop_
_entity.id
_entity.type
_entity.pdbx_description
1 polymer ?
#
loop_
_entity_poly.entity_id
_entity_poly.type
_entity_poly.pdbx_seq_one_letter_code
_entity_poly.pdbx_strand_id
1 'polypeptide(L)'
;MRAEVPVLKLPKDLVADPRHDAVFELLTKHAGLLWESGRNQVATLPMTDALAVELRGALAAEHACHGLELIADKLAGEQKGLDAAARRAPESPQNARASRILFLASDGSTRFYRDCDALLSRYPQRLLACRLEIAGEALGEKLTGSAKLIRSVLVLDKRVAARALLALLPPG
;
A
#
# COMPACT_ATOMS: atom_id res chain seq x y z
N MET A 1 -1.28 -28.29 -7.71
CA MET A 1 0.03 -27.63 -7.58
C MET A 1 -0.22 -26.26 -6.92
N ARG A 2 0.08 -26.09 -5.64
CA ARG A 2 0.00 -24.75 -5.00
C ARG A 2 1.24 -24.00 -5.45
N ALA A 3 1.08 -22.98 -6.30
CA ALA A 3 2.16 -22.06 -6.58
C ALA A 3 2.55 -21.39 -5.25
N GLU A 4 3.81 -21.50 -4.84
CA GLU A 4 4.35 -20.67 -3.78
C GLU A 4 4.15 -19.21 -4.20
N VAL A 5 3.33 -18.47 -3.46
CA VAL A 5 3.20 -17.03 -3.66
C VAL A 5 4.52 -16.43 -3.16
N PRO A 6 5.33 -15.81 -4.04
CA PRO A 6 6.57 -15.20 -3.58
C PRO A 6 6.23 -14.16 -2.52
N VAL A 7 6.84 -14.27 -1.35
CA VAL A 7 6.70 -13.29 -0.28
C VAL A 7 7.22 -11.95 -0.81
N LEU A 8 6.31 -11.00 -0.99
CA LEU A 8 6.64 -9.67 -1.48
C LEU A 8 7.63 -9.01 -0.51
N LYS A 9 8.84 -8.70 -1.00
CA LYS A 9 9.86 -8.02 -0.18
C LYS A 9 9.42 -6.59 0.10
N LEU A 10 9.66 -6.11 1.32
CA LEU A 10 9.42 -4.72 1.73
C LEU A 10 10.30 -3.72 0.96
N PRO A 11 9.96 -2.41 0.91
CA PRO A 11 10.77 -1.39 0.23
C PRO A 11 12.26 -1.43 0.65
N LYS A 12 13.18 -1.13 -0.28
CA LYS A 12 14.63 -1.31 -0.04
C LYS A 12 15.12 -0.41 1.10
N ASP A 13 14.62 0.82 1.13
CA ASP A 13 14.99 1.80 2.15
C ASP A 13 14.43 1.40 3.53
N LEU A 14 13.30 0.69 3.59
CA LEU A 14 12.80 0.08 4.82
C LEU A 14 13.67 -1.09 5.27
N VAL A 15 14.09 -1.97 4.36
CA VAL A 15 14.97 -3.11 4.68
C VAL A 15 16.33 -2.66 5.22
N ALA A 16 16.79 -1.46 4.86
CA ALA A 16 18.02 -0.88 5.40
C ALA A 16 17.83 -0.14 6.73
N ASP A 17 16.59 0.09 7.18
CA ASP A 17 16.29 0.77 8.45
C ASP A 17 16.41 -0.24 9.62
N PRO A 18 17.04 0.13 10.75
CA PRO A 18 17.14 -0.75 11.92
C PRO A 18 15.80 -1.23 12.49
N ARG A 19 14.71 -0.51 12.19
CA ARG A 19 13.34 -0.85 12.63
C ARG A 19 12.61 -1.76 11.65
N HIS A 20 13.27 -2.24 10.60
CA HIS A 20 12.71 -3.16 9.61
C HIS A 20 11.94 -4.31 10.24
N ASP A 21 12.57 -5.02 11.18
CA ASP A 21 12.01 -6.23 11.78
C ASP A 21 10.73 -5.91 12.55
N ALA A 22 10.70 -4.78 13.27
CA ALA A 22 9.51 -4.32 13.98
C ALA A 22 8.33 -4.04 13.02
N VAL A 23 8.60 -3.43 11.85
CA VAL A 23 7.55 -3.21 10.83
C VAL A 23 7.09 -4.54 10.24
N PHE A 24 8.01 -5.45 9.92
CA PHE A 24 7.67 -6.76 9.38
C PHE A 24 6.81 -7.59 10.36
N GLU A 25 7.19 -7.60 11.64
CA GLU A 25 6.43 -8.26 12.70
C GLU A 25 5.05 -7.64 12.87
N LEU A 26 4.95 -6.31 12.89
CA LEU A 26 3.68 -5.59 12.97
C LEU A 26 2.74 -5.98 11.82
N LEU A 27 3.23 -5.93 10.58
CA LEU A 27 2.43 -6.28 9.40
C LEU A 27 1.98 -7.74 9.45
N THR A 28 2.88 -8.66 9.82
CA THR A 28 2.59 -10.09 9.86
C THR A 28 1.60 -10.44 10.99
N LYS A 29 1.80 -9.87 12.19
CA LYS A 29 0.95 -10.12 13.37
C LYS A 29 -0.49 -9.70 13.14
N HIS A 30 -0.71 -8.63 12.39
CA HIS A 30 -2.03 -8.04 12.16
C HIS A 30 -2.61 -8.40 10.79
N ALA A 31 -1.97 -9.33 10.06
CA ALA A 31 -2.43 -9.78 8.76
C ALA A 31 -3.70 -10.64 8.88
N GLY A 32 -4.69 -10.33 8.04
CA GLY A 32 -5.88 -11.14 7.84
C GLY A 32 -6.42 -10.98 6.42
N LEU A 33 -7.44 -11.75 6.06
CA LEU A 33 -8.12 -11.56 4.77
C LEU A 33 -8.68 -10.15 4.67
N LEU A 34 -8.44 -9.48 3.54
CA LEU A 34 -8.96 -8.12 3.31
C LEU A 34 -10.50 -8.06 3.41
N TRP A 35 -11.17 -9.13 2.98
CA TRP A 35 -12.62 -9.32 3.09
C TRP A 35 -12.93 -10.82 3.13
N GLU A 36 -14.16 -11.20 3.51
CA GLU A 36 -14.55 -12.59 3.82
C GLU A 36 -14.17 -13.63 2.75
N SER A 37 -14.33 -13.30 1.47
CA SER A 37 -13.98 -14.18 0.34
C SER A 37 -12.73 -13.72 -0.42
N GLY A 38 -11.89 -12.90 0.21
CA GLY A 38 -10.65 -12.38 -0.37
C GLY A 38 -9.54 -13.41 -0.43
N ARG A 39 -8.47 -13.07 -1.15
CA ARG A 39 -7.29 -13.94 -1.29
C ARG A 39 -6.01 -13.32 -0.73
N ASN A 40 -5.98 -11.99 -0.61
CA ASN A 40 -4.80 -11.28 -0.14
C ASN A 40 -4.87 -11.04 1.37
N GLN A 41 -3.73 -11.26 2.03
CA GLN A 41 -3.52 -10.94 3.43
C GLN A 41 -3.13 -9.46 3.53
N VAL A 42 -3.85 -8.70 4.36
CA VAL A 42 -3.65 -7.28 4.58
C VAL A 42 -3.64 -7.00 6.07
N ALA A 43 -2.60 -6.30 6.54
CA ALA A 43 -2.50 -5.89 7.93
C ALA A 43 -3.59 -4.86 8.27
N THR A 44 -4.34 -5.06 9.36
CA THR A 44 -5.25 -4.03 9.91
C THR A 44 -4.59 -3.35 11.09
N LEU A 45 -4.35 -2.04 10.98
CA LEU A 45 -3.53 -1.27 11.91
C LEU A 45 -4.20 0.06 12.27
N PRO A 46 -3.93 0.63 13.45
CA PRO A 46 -4.43 1.94 13.80
C PRO A 46 -3.84 3.03 12.90
N MET A 47 -4.63 4.07 12.63
CA MET A 47 -4.13 5.28 12.00
C MET A 47 -3.31 6.10 13.01
N THR A 48 -1.99 6.17 12.83
CA THR A 48 -1.12 6.99 13.68
C THR A 48 -1.05 8.43 13.17
N ASP A 49 -0.73 9.38 14.05
CA ASP A 49 -0.54 10.78 13.64
C ASP A 49 0.73 10.95 12.78
N ALA A 50 1.77 10.15 13.03
CA ALA A 50 2.96 10.11 12.19
C ALA A 50 2.63 9.67 10.75
N LEU A 51 1.80 8.64 10.59
CA LEU A 51 1.32 8.21 9.27
C LEU A 51 0.48 9.29 8.61
N ALA A 52 -0.39 9.97 9.38
CA ALA A 52 -1.17 11.09 8.87
C ALA A 52 -0.27 12.20 8.28
N VAL A 53 0.81 12.55 8.99
CA VAL A 53 1.80 13.53 8.52
C VAL A 53 2.47 13.07 7.22
N GLU A 54 2.95 11.82 7.16
CA GLU A 54 3.61 11.29 5.95
C GLU A 54 2.65 11.25 4.76
N LEU A 55 1.40 10.81 4.94
CA LEU A 55 0.41 10.74 3.87
C LEU A 55 -0.01 12.14 3.38
N ARG A 56 -0.18 13.12 4.28
CA ARG A 56 -0.44 14.51 3.90
C ARG A 56 0.70 15.08 3.06
N GLY A 57 1.94 14.92 3.54
CA GLY A 57 3.12 15.37 2.81
C GLY A 57 3.27 14.69 1.45
N ALA A 58 2.97 13.38 1.38
CA ALA A 58 3.00 12.63 0.14
C ALA A 58 1.96 13.11 -0.88
N LEU A 59 0.72 13.39 -0.44
CA LEU A 59 -0.33 13.93 -1.29
C LEU A 59 0.03 15.33 -1.80
N ALA A 60 0.52 16.21 -0.92
CA ALA A 60 0.92 17.57 -1.30
C ALA A 60 2.11 17.59 -2.28
N ALA A 61 3.01 16.60 -2.19
CA ALA A 61 4.15 16.45 -3.09
C ALA A 61 3.87 15.56 -4.32
N GLU A 62 2.60 15.18 -4.56
CA GLU A 62 2.18 14.27 -5.65
C GLU A 62 2.88 12.89 -5.65
N HIS A 63 3.50 12.53 -4.53
CA HIS A 63 4.06 11.19 -4.27
C HIS A 63 3.01 10.20 -3.78
N ALA A 64 1.76 10.63 -3.60
CA ALA A 64 0.62 9.78 -3.37
C ALA A 64 -0.60 10.28 -4.15
N CYS A 65 -1.55 9.38 -4.38
CA CYS A 65 -2.87 9.73 -4.90
C CYS A 65 -3.96 9.01 -4.10
N HIS A 66 -5.20 9.47 -4.22
CA HIS A 66 -6.33 8.86 -3.52
C HIS A 66 -7.49 8.58 -4.49
N GLY A 67 -8.35 7.63 -4.13
CA GLY A 67 -9.48 7.20 -4.97
C GLY A 67 -9.13 6.03 -5.89
N LEU A 68 -10.00 5.00 -5.89
CA LEU A 68 -9.68 3.70 -6.46
C LEU A 68 -9.47 3.72 -7.99
N GLU A 69 -10.23 4.53 -8.72
CA GLU A 69 -10.12 4.68 -10.18
C GLU A 69 -8.75 5.25 -10.57
N LEU A 70 -8.38 6.41 -10.01
CA LEU A 70 -7.08 7.03 -10.25
C LEU A 70 -5.92 6.11 -9.85
N ILE A 71 -6.06 5.37 -8.75
CA ILE A 71 -5.08 4.37 -8.30
C ILE A 71 -4.93 3.26 -9.34
N ALA A 72 -6.03 2.72 -9.86
CA ALA A 72 -6.01 1.68 -10.88
C ALA A 72 -5.33 2.16 -12.17
N ASP A 73 -5.62 3.39 -12.59
CA ASP A 73 -5.02 4.01 -13.79
C ASP A 73 -3.52 4.23 -13.65
N LYS A 74 -3.07 4.76 -12.49
CA LYS A 74 -1.64 4.94 -12.19
C LYS A 74 -0.89 3.62 -12.23
N LEU A 75 -1.42 2.58 -11.57
CA LEU A 75 -0.81 1.25 -11.55
C LEU A 75 -0.78 0.63 -12.95
N ALA A 76 -1.84 0.79 -13.74
CA ALA A 76 -1.89 0.29 -15.12
C ALA A 76 -0.89 1.00 -16.04
N GLY A 77 -0.74 2.32 -15.90
CA GLY A 77 0.27 3.10 -16.63
C GLY A 77 1.70 2.66 -16.31
N GLU A 78 1.99 2.43 -15.03
CA GLU A 78 3.28 1.93 -14.58
C GLU A 78 3.59 0.53 -15.11
N GLN A 79 2.61 -0.39 -15.05
CA GLN A 79 2.79 -1.74 -15.58
C GLN A 79 3.09 -1.72 -17.07
N LYS A 80 2.39 -0.89 -17.86
CA LYS A 80 2.70 -0.72 -19.30
C LYS A 80 4.15 -0.28 -19.54
N GLY A 81 4.66 0.64 -18.72
CA GLY A 81 6.05 1.10 -18.77
C GLY A 81 7.05 -0.02 -18.43
N LEU A 82 6.76 -0.80 -17.38
CA LEU A 82 7.56 -1.96 -16.99
C LEU A 82 7.58 -3.04 -18.08
N ASP A 83 6.44 -3.35 -18.69
CA ASP A 83 6.33 -4.34 -19.77
C ASP A 83 7.09 -3.88 -21.03
N ALA A 84 7.10 -2.58 -21.31
CA ALA A 84 7.89 -2.01 -22.40
C ALA A 84 9.41 -2.10 -22.11
N ALA A 85 9.83 -1.86 -20.86
CA ALA A 85 11.22 -1.98 -20.45
C ALA A 85 11.71 -3.44 -20.45
N ALA A 86 10.91 -4.37 -19.92
CA ALA A 86 11.23 -5.80 -19.88
C ALA A 86 11.44 -6.39 -21.28
N ARG A 87 10.63 -5.96 -22.26
CA ARG A 87 10.81 -6.34 -23.67
C ARG A 87 12.15 -5.88 -24.27
N ARG A 88 12.76 -4.81 -23.74
CA ARG A 88 14.03 -4.25 -24.22
C ARG A 88 15.25 -4.85 -23.51
N ALA A 89 15.09 -5.40 -22.31
CA ALA A 89 16.18 -5.96 -21.51
C ALA A 89 15.68 -7.17 -20.69
N PRO A 90 15.55 -8.36 -21.31
CA PRO A 90 14.97 -9.55 -20.67
C PRO A 90 15.82 -10.15 -19.53
N GLU A 91 17.10 -9.81 -19.42
CA GLU A 91 18.03 -10.40 -18.44
C GLU A 91 18.13 -9.68 -17.09
N SER A 92 17.37 -8.59 -16.85
CA SER A 92 17.39 -7.94 -15.54
C SER A 92 16.62 -8.76 -14.50
N PRO A 93 17.25 -9.18 -13.38
CA PRO A 93 16.61 -10.05 -12.42
C PRO A 93 15.36 -9.41 -11.81
N GLN A 94 14.27 -10.18 -11.81
CA GLN A 94 12.99 -9.89 -11.17
C GLN A 94 13.13 -9.88 -9.64
N ASN A 95 13.79 -8.88 -9.07
CA ASN A 95 13.81 -8.67 -7.63
C ASN A 95 12.51 -7.96 -7.22
N ALA A 96 11.39 -8.68 -7.33
CA ALA A 96 10.06 -8.22 -6.98
C ALA A 96 10.07 -7.66 -5.55
N ARG A 97 9.65 -6.40 -5.41
CA ARG A 97 9.71 -5.64 -4.17
C ARG A 97 8.55 -4.65 -4.15
N ALA A 98 7.88 -4.59 -3.00
CA ALA A 98 6.92 -3.56 -2.70
C ALA A 98 7.59 -2.20 -2.92
N SER A 99 7.06 -1.45 -3.88
CA SER A 99 7.44 -0.06 -4.10
C SER A 99 6.26 0.84 -3.88
N ARG A 100 5.03 0.30 -3.99
CA ARG A 100 3.77 1.03 -3.85
C ARG A 100 3.00 0.48 -2.67
N ILE A 101 2.52 1.38 -1.81
CA ILE A 101 1.80 1.03 -0.60
C ILE A 101 0.39 1.61 -0.67
N LEU A 102 -0.60 0.74 -0.59
CA LEU A 102 -2.02 1.09 -0.62
C LEU A 102 -2.58 1.08 0.81
N PHE A 103 -2.99 2.24 1.29
CA PHE A 103 -3.71 2.39 2.55
C PHE A 103 -5.21 2.43 2.28
N LEU A 104 -5.98 1.65 3.03
CA LEU A 104 -7.43 1.50 2.89
C LEU A 104 -8.12 1.91 4.19
N ALA A 105 -9.21 2.67 4.11
CA ALA A 105 -10.09 2.91 5.26
C ALA A 105 -10.81 1.62 5.68
N SER A 106 -11.26 1.54 6.94
CA SER A 106 -11.90 0.34 7.52
C SER A 106 -13.39 0.20 7.19
N ASP A 107 -14.03 1.24 6.69
CA ASP A 107 -15.48 1.31 6.40
C ASP A 107 -15.82 1.14 4.90
N GLY A 108 -14.92 0.53 4.14
CA GLY A 108 -15.18 0.18 2.75
C GLY A 108 -16.36 -0.79 2.60
N SER A 109 -17.13 -0.68 1.52
CA SER A 109 -18.13 -1.70 1.18
C SER A 109 -17.45 -2.99 0.71
N THR A 110 -18.16 -4.11 0.75
CA THR A 110 -17.64 -5.40 0.21
C THR A 110 -17.21 -5.27 -1.25
N ARG A 111 -17.95 -4.50 -2.07
CA ARG A 111 -17.57 -4.21 -3.46
C ARG A 111 -16.21 -3.49 -3.52
N PHE A 112 -16.03 -2.46 -2.70
CA PHE A 112 -14.77 -1.71 -2.64
C PHE A 112 -13.59 -2.61 -2.25
N TYR A 113 -13.73 -3.44 -1.22
CA TYR A 113 -12.66 -4.35 -0.81
C TYR A 113 -12.38 -5.44 -1.84
N ARG A 114 -13.40 -5.97 -2.51
CA ARG A 114 -13.24 -6.91 -3.62
C ARG A 114 -12.43 -6.28 -4.76
N ASP A 115 -12.73 -5.03 -5.11
CA ASP A 115 -12.01 -4.32 -6.18
C ASP A 115 -10.55 -4.04 -5.76
N CYS A 116 -10.30 -3.74 -4.48
CA CYS A 116 -8.94 -3.63 -3.93
C CYS A 116 -8.18 -4.97 -3.92
N ASP A 117 -8.83 -6.07 -3.54
CA ASP A 117 -8.26 -7.43 -3.58
C ASP A 117 -7.90 -7.86 -5.02
N ALA A 118 -8.70 -7.45 -6.00
CA ALA A 118 -8.40 -7.64 -7.41
C ALA A 118 -7.15 -6.86 -7.84
N LEU A 119 -6.97 -5.60 -7.37
CA LEU A 119 -5.74 -4.84 -7.62
C LEU A 119 -4.50 -5.51 -7.03
N LEU A 120 -4.59 -5.98 -5.78
CA LEU A 120 -3.49 -6.69 -5.12
C LEU A 120 -3.11 -7.97 -5.87
N SER A 121 -4.11 -8.73 -6.31
CA SER A 121 -3.92 -9.93 -7.12
C SER A 121 -3.29 -9.62 -8.48
N ARG A 122 -3.58 -8.45 -9.06
CA ARG A 122 -3.07 -8.03 -10.38
C ARG A 122 -1.64 -7.52 -10.31
N TYR A 123 -1.24 -6.88 -9.21
CA TYR A 123 0.09 -6.28 -9.04
C TYR A 123 0.89 -6.87 -7.86
N PRO A 124 0.98 -8.21 -7.72
CA PRO A 124 1.47 -8.87 -6.50
C PRO A 124 2.96 -8.64 -6.25
N GLN A 125 3.72 -8.24 -7.26
CA GLN A 125 5.17 -8.06 -7.17
C GLN A 125 5.59 -6.68 -6.66
N ARG A 126 4.66 -5.71 -6.55
CA ARG A 126 4.99 -4.30 -6.29
C ARG A 126 4.03 -3.57 -5.37
N LEU A 127 2.81 -4.07 -5.23
CA LEU A 127 1.77 -3.46 -4.41
C LEU A 127 1.62 -4.22 -3.09
N LEU A 128 1.84 -3.53 -1.98
CA LEU A 128 1.47 -3.98 -0.64
C LEU A 128 0.31 -3.12 -0.15
N ALA A 129 -0.60 -3.69 0.64
CA ALA A 129 -1.69 -2.94 1.25
C ALA A 129 -1.68 -3.01 2.78
N CYS A 130 -2.24 -1.98 3.40
CA CYS A 130 -2.60 -1.92 4.81
C CYS A 130 -4.01 -1.37 4.92
N ARG A 131 -4.83 -1.97 5.79
CA ARG A 131 -6.11 -1.40 6.20
C ARG A 131 -5.88 -0.60 7.48
N LEU A 132 -6.44 0.59 7.53
CA LEU A 132 -6.34 1.51 8.64
C LEU A 132 -7.65 1.50 9.43
N GLU A 133 -7.58 1.43 10.75
CA GLU A 133 -8.73 1.51 11.67
C GLU A 133 -9.26 2.95 11.74
N ILE A 134 -9.76 3.44 10.61
CA ILE A 134 -10.31 4.77 10.45
C ILE A 134 -11.34 4.74 9.32
N ALA A 135 -12.49 5.38 9.53
CA ALA A 135 -13.51 5.55 8.50
C ALA A 135 -13.05 6.53 7.41
N GLY A 136 -13.55 6.37 6.19
CA GLY A 136 -13.07 7.14 5.04
C GLY A 136 -13.30 8.65 5.15
N GLU A 137 -14.36 9.10 5.82
CA GLU A 137 -14.59 10.52 6.09
C GLU A 137 -13.55 11.08 7.06
N ALA A 138 -13.29 10.36 8.17
CA ALA A 138 -12.26 10.73 9.14
C ALA A 138 -10.85 10.68 8.55
N LEU A 139 -10.59 9.73 7.64
CA LEU A 139 -9.34 9.66 6.89
C LEU A 139 -9.19 10.89 5.99
N GLY A 140 -10.24 11.27 5.26
CA GLY A 140 -10.18 12.47 4.43
C GLY A 140 -9.97 13.73 5.23
N GLU A 141 -10.70 13.91 6.34
CA GLU A 141 -10.49 15.04 7.25
C GLU A 141 -9.02 15.11 7.72
N LYS A 142 -8.45 13.99 8.18
CA LYS A 142 -7.04 13.92 8.59
C LYS A 142 -6.05 14.23 7.46
N LEU A 143 -6.40 13.98 6.20
CA LEU A 143 -5.47 14.10 5.06
C LEU A 143 -5.63 15.41 4.27
N THR A 144 -6.82 15.99 4.23
CA THR A 144 -7.11 17.18 3.42
C THR A 144 -7.63 18.35 4.24
N GLY A 145 -7.86 18.18 5.54
CA GLY A 145 -8.48 19.20 6.40
C GLY A 145 -9.92 19.51 6.00
N SER A 146 -10.57 18.58 5.29
CA SER A 146 -11.97 18.70 4.86
C SER A 146 -12.63 17.33 4.88
N ALA A 147 -13.93 17.30 5.16
CA ALA A 147 -14.76 16.10 5.30
C ALA A 147 -15.04 15.43 3.93
N LYS A 148 -13.99 15.16 3.16
CA LYS A 148 -14.04 14.47 1.88
C LYS A 148 -13.97 12.96 2.13
N LEU A 149 -14.84 12.18 1.51
CA LEU A 149 -14.74 10.73 1.61
C LEU A 149 -13.48 10.22 0.89
N ILE A 150 -12.48 9.76 1.64
CA ILE A 150 -11.26 9.12 1.12
C ILE A 150 -11.15 7.71 1.69
N ARG A 151 -11.33 6.70 0.84
CA ARG A 151 -11.23 5.28 1.25
C ARG A 151 -9.94 4.58 0.86
N SER A 152 -9.18 5.15 -0.07
CA SER A 152 -7.94 4.58 -0.57
C SER A 152 -6.91 5.65 -0.85
N VAL A 153 -5.67 5.40 -0.42
CA VAL A 153 -4.51 6.25 -0.69
C VAL A 153 -3.36 5.36 -1.15
N LEU A 154 -2.84 5.59 -2.35
CA LEU A 154 -1.67 4.91 -2.88
C LEU A 154 -0.44 5.82 -2.74
N VAL A 155 0.57 5.36 -2.02
CA VAL A 155 1.90 5.97 -2.04
C VAL A 155 2.67 5.44 -3.24
N LEU A 156 3.12 6.34 -4.09
CA LEU A 156 3.75 6.08 -5.38
C LEU A 156 5.29 6.06 -5.27
N ASP A 157 5.86 6.97 -4.47
CA ASP A 157 7.32 7.04 -4.30
C ASP A 157 7.84 5.98 -3.32
N LYS A 158 8.93 5.29 -3.67
CA LYS A 158 9.49 4.18 -2.89
C LYS A 158 10.11 4.62 -1.54
N ARG A 159 10.64 5.84 -1.45
CA ARG A 159 11.23 6.37 -0.21
C ARG A 159 10.12 6.80 0.73
N VAL A 160 9.10 7.47 0.19
CA VAL A 160 7.89 7.85 0.93
C VAL A 160 7.16 6.59 1.41
N ALA A 161 7.07 5.55 0.60
CA ALA A 161 6.51 4.26 0.98
C ALA A 161 7.21 3.65 2.21
N ALA A 162 8.54 3.66 2.23
CA ALA A 162 9.31 3.18 3.38
C ALA A 162 9.01 4.00 4.65
N ARG A 163 9.00 5.34 4.55
CA ARG A 163 8.68 6.21 5.68
C ARG A 163 7.25 6.04 6.19
N ALA A 164 6.28 5.91 5.29
CA ALA A 164 4.89 5.67 5.66
C ALA A 164 4.74 4.34 6.42
N LEU A 165 5.45 3.28 6.00
CA LEU A 165 5.45 2.02 6.74
C LEU A 165 6.14 2.13 8.10
N LEU A 166 7.25 2.88 8.22
CA LEU A 166 7.89 3.17 9.50
C LEU A 166 6.98 3.96 10.44
N ALA A 167 6.17 4.85 9.89
CA ALA A 167 5.23 5.68 10.63
C ALA A 167 4.05 4.90 11.23
N LEU A 168 3.86 3.63 10.86
CA LEU A 168 2.90 2.73 11.51
C LEU A 168 3.38 2.24 12.88
N LEU A 169 4.68 2.30 13.14
CA LEU A 169 5.21 1.91 14.45
C LEU A 169 4.67 2.88 15.52
N PRO A 170 4.36 2.38 16.73
CA PRO A 170 4.02 3.25 17.84
C PRO A 170 5.18 4.21 18.13
N PRO A 171 4.89 5.41 18.66
CA PRO A 171 5.95 6.28 19.18
C PRO A 171 6.73 5.52 20.26
N GLY A 172 8.06 5.53 20.13
CA GLY A 172 8.98 4.94 21.11
C GLY A 172 9.13 5.79 22.36
#